data_AF-A0A7V4NG23-F1
#
_entry.id   AF-A0A7V4NG23-F1
#
_cell.length_a   1.000
_cell.length_b   1.000
_cell.length_c   1.000
_cell.angle_alpha   90.00
_cell.angle_beta   90.00
_cell.angle_gamma   90.00
#
_symmetry.space_group_name_H-M   'P 1'
#
loop_
_entity.id
_entity.type
_entity.pdbx_description
1 polymer ?
#
loop_
_entity_poly.entity_id
_entity_poly.type
_entity_poly.pdbx_seq_one_letter_code
_entity_poly.pdbx_strand_id
1 'polypeptide(L)'
;MLKNIVILVFDIQDIGARFYTYITTLALCMQAAKENRIPIIVLDRPNPITGIYVEGNVTDKKFLGRFASYYPLAVRHGMTIGELALMFNKESKINCKLKVIKMKGWKRNIWFDETGIPWVIHHQIYVHYKQQLCIQALHILKLEQMLLKEEEQKNLLNTWVHHGSMQKNGLKNLI
;
A
#
# COMPACT_ATOMS: atom_id res chain seq x y z
N MET A 1 -6.10 -26.48 3.72
CA MET A 1 -5.84 -25.89 2.38
C MET A 1 -4.50 -26.30 1.78
N LEU A 2 -3.38 -26.28 2.52
CA LEU A 2 -2.03 -26.56 1.96
C LEU A 2 -1.65 -28.05 1.84
N LYS A 3 -2.59 -28.98 2.04
CA LYS A 3 -2.32 -30.42 1.92
C LYS A 3 -1.90 -30.73 0.47
N ASN A 4 -0.82 -31.49 0.30
CA ASN A 4 -0.22 -31.87 -0.99
C ASN A 4 0.37 -30.70 -1.80
N ILE A 5 0.47 -29.48 -1.25
CA ILE A 5 1.19 -28.38 -1.88
C ILE A 5 2.69 -28.54 -1.57
N VAL A 6 3.51 -28.60 -2.61
CA VAL A 6 4.97 -28.75 -2.48
C VAL A 6 5.71 -27.41 -2.54
N ILE A 7 5.07 -26.38 -3.09
CA ILE A 7 5.61 -25.03 -3.20
C ILE A 7 4.48 -24.01 -3.27
N LEU A 8 4.63 -22.89 -2.59
CA LEU A 8 3.70 -21.76 -2.68
C LEU A 8 4.31 -20.67 -3.56
N VAL A 9 3.55 -20.17 -4.53
CA VAL A 9 3.99 -19.06 -5.39
C VAL A 9 3.11 -17.84 -5.10
N PHE A 10 3.75 -16.70 -4.83
CA PHE A 10 3.10 -15.42 -4.63
C PHE A 10 3.43 -14.50 -5.82
N ASP A 11 2.42 -14.21 -6.64
CA ASP A 11 2.53 -13.36 -7.82
C ASP A 11 1.33 -12.40 -7.90
N ILE A 12 1.40 -11.32 -7.12
CA ILE A 12 0.33 -10.33 -7.03
C ILE A 12 0.92 -8.92 -7.14
N GLN A 13 0.29 -8.08 -7.96
CA GLN A 13 0.65 -6.67 -8.09
C GLN A 13 0.15 -5.90 -6.87
N ASP A 14 1.08 -5.39 -6.06
CA ASP A 14 0.80 -4.47 -4.96
C ASP A 14 0.76 -3.02 -5.46
N ILE A 15 0.29 -2.08 -4.61
CA ILE A 15 0.14 -0.66 -4.96
C ILE A 15 1.10 0.28 -4.22
N GLY A 16 2.01 -0.24 -3.39
CA GLY A 16 3.01 0.55 -2.69
C GLY A 16 2.50 1.27 -1.42
N ALA A 17 1.34 0.84 -0.91
CA ALA A 17 0.68 1.48 0.22
C ALA A 17 0.38 0.48 1.34
N ARG A 18 0.70 0.86 2.58
CA ARG A 18 0.59 -0.03 3.75
C ARG A 18 -0.80 -0.61 3.98
N PHE A 19 -1.85 0.16 3.73
CA PHE A 19 -3.23 -0.26 3.98
C PHE A 19 -3.79 -1.18 2.90
N TYR A 20 -3.04 -1.44 1.82
CA TYR A 20 -3.42 -2.44 0.84
C TYR A 20 -3.01 -3.83 1.32
N THR A 21 -3.97 -4.73 1.40
CA THR A 21 -3.85 -5.93 2.24
C THR A 21 -3.11 -7.09 1.57
N TYR A 22 -2.62 -6.93 0.35
CA TYR A 22 -1.82 -7.95 -0.33
C TYR A 22 -0.47 -8.18 0.37
N ILE A 23 0.13 -7.14 0.96
CA ILE A 23 1.37 -7.30 1.75
C ILE A 23 1.11 -8.08 3.06
N THR A 24 -0.07 -7.91 3.66
CA THR A 24 -0.50 -8.73 4.81
C THR A 24 -0.78 -10.17 4.37
N THR A 25 -1.40 -10.35 3.21
CA THR A 25 -1.66 -11.68 2.64
C THR A 25 -0.34 -12.42 2.39
N LEU A 26 0.66 -11.74 1.83
CA LEU A 26 2.03 -12.27 1.68
C LEU A 26 2.58 -12.74 3.03
N ALA A 27 2.50 -11.91 4.07
CA ALA A 27 3.01 -12.25 5.39
C ALA A 27 2.36 -13.52 5.97
N LEU A 28 1.03 -13.62 5.87
CA LEU A 28 0.28 -14.78 6.32
C LEU A 28 0.60 -16.03 5.48
N CYS A 29 0.76 -15.88 4.16
CA CYS A 29 1.23 -16.96 3.28
C CYS A 29 2.61 -17.46 3.69
N MET A 30 3.54 -16.57 4.05
CA MET A 30 4.88 -16.93 4.50
C MET A 30 4.84 -17.66 5.86
N GLN A 31 4.00 -17.23 6.79
CA GLN A 31 3.79 -17.90 8.08
C GLN A 31 3.21 -19.31 7.89
N ALA A 32 2.13 -19.43 7.09
CA ALA A 32 1.53 -20.72 6.79
C ALA A 32 2.51 -21.66 6.05
N ALA A 33 3.32 -21.13 5.13
CA ALA A 33 4.37 -21.88 4.46
C ALA A 33 5.44 -22.39 5.44
N LYS A 34 5.84 -21.56 6.42
CA LYS A 34 6.75 -21.97 7.50
C LYS A 34 6.17 -23.13 8.33
N GLU A 35 4.94 -22.99 8.80
CA GLU A 35 4.25 -23.99 9.63
C GLU A 35 4.14 -25.34 8.94
N ASN A 36 3.88 -25.33 7.62
CA ASN A 36 3.72 -26.53 6.82
C ASN A 36 5.04 -27.02 6.18
N ARG A 37 6.17 -26.36 6.46
CA ARG A 37 7.50 -26.64 5.89
C ARG A 37 7.53 -26.61 4.34
N ILE A 38 6.70 -25.77 3.75
CA ILE A 38 6.59 -25.57 2.31
C ILE A 38 7.48 -24.37 1.92
N PRO A 39 8.33 -24.47 0.88
CA PRO A 39 9.02 -23.31 0.34
C PRO A 39 8.03 -22.32 -0.29
N ILE A 40 8.32 -21.03 -0.16
CA ILE A 40 7.57 -19.97 -0.84
C ILE A 40 8.46 -19.24 -1.85
N ILE A 41 7.95 -19.07 -3.07
CA ILE A 41 8.54 -18.25 -4.12
C ILE A 41 7.72 -16.97 -4.25
N VAL A 42 8.38 -15.82 -4.20
CA VAL A 42 7.77 -14.53 -4.51
C VAL A 42 8.29 -14.08 -5.87
N LEU A 43 7.38 -13.88 -6.82
CA LEU A 43 7.67 -13.25 -8.11
C LEU A 43 7.57 -11.75 -7.91
N ASP A 44 8.72 -11.08 -7.94
CA ASP A 44 8.77 -9.66 -7.61
C ASP A 44 8.09 -8.82 -8.70
N ARG A 45 7.48 -7.70 -8.30
CA ARG A 45 6.75 -6.79 -9.19
C ARG A 45 7.09 -5.32 -8.88
N PRO A 46 6.95 -4.42 -9.88
CA PRO A 46 7.23 -3.00 -9.67
C PRO A 46 6.39 -2.44 -8.54
N ASN A 47 6.98 -1.61 -7.67
CA ASN A 47 6.19 -0.73 -6.83
C ASN A 47 5.62 0.38 -7.74
N PRO A 48 4.29 0.51 -7.91
CA PRO A 48 3.73 1.41 -8.92
C PRO A 48 3.98 2.89 -8.64
N ILE A 49 4.22 3.23 -7.37
CA ILE A 49 4.54 4.57 -6.90
C ILE A 49 6.03 4.66 -6.52
N THR A 50 6.91 4.04 -7.31
CA THR A 50 8.38 4.06 -7.17
C THR A 50 8.91 3.40 -5.88
N GLY A 51 10.20 3.12 -5.85
CA GLY A 51 10.95 2.67 -4.66
C GLY A 51 11.79 3.76 -3.98
N ILE A 52 11.69 5.03 -4.39
CA ILE A 52 12.54 6.09 -3.79
C ILE A 52 11.92 6.69 -2.54
N TYR A 53 10.63 6.98 -2.59
CA TYR A 53 9.98 7.75 -1.54
C TYR A 53 9.46 6.85 -0.43
N VAL A 54 9.72 7.26 0.80
CA VAL A 54 9.13 6.71 2.02
C VAL A 54 8.43 7.85 2.74
N GLU A 55 7.11 7.76 2.86
CA GLU A 55 6.27 8.89 3.29
C GLU A 55 5.16 8.46 4.25
N GLY A 56 4.76 9.41 5.09
CA GLY A 56 3.72 9.21 6.10
C GLY A 56 4.23 8.54 7.38
N ASN A 57 3.38 8.55 8.40
CA ASN A 57 3.71 7.98 9.70
C ASN A 57 3.82 6.45 9.64
N VAL A 58 4.73 5.91 10.45
CA VAL A 58 4.77 4.47 10.74
C VAL A 58 3.56 4.07 11.58
N THR A 59 3.09 2.83 11.43
CA THR A 59 1.95 2.30 12.20
C THR A 59 2.18 2.47 13.70
N ASP A 60 1.22 3.08 14.40
CA ASP A 60 1.20 3.12 15.86
C ASP A 60 1.14 1.68 16.42
N LYS A 61 1.94 1.40 17.45
CA LYS A 61 2.03 0.09 18.10
C LYS A 61 0.66 -0.44 18.52
N LYS A 62 -0.28 0.43 18.91
CA LYS A 62 -1.65 0.03 19.33
C LYS A 62 -2.50 -0.56 18.19
N PHE A 63 -2.09 -0.36 16.93
CA PHE A 63 -2.81 -0.85 15.75
C PHE A 63 -2.08 -1.98 15.03
N LEU A 64 -0.88 -2.36 15.49
CA LEU A 64 -0.12 -3.46 14.91
C LEU A 64 -0.88 -4.79 15.03
N GLY A 65 -0.71 -5.66 14.03
CA GLY A 65 -1.39 -6.96 13.96
C GLY A 65 -2.81 -6.91 13.39
N ARG A 66 -3.40 -5.72 13.18
CA ARG A 66 -4.63 -5.59 12.38
C ARG A 66 -4.35 -5.88 10.92
N PHE A 67 -5.34 -6.38 10.19
CA PHE A 67 -5.13 -6.83 8.80
C PHE A 67 -4.62 -5.73 7.85
N ALA A 68 -5.07 -4.48 8.03
CA ALA A 68 -4.59 -3.32 7.25
C ALA A 68 -3.34 -2.62 7.85
N SER A 69 -2.83 -3.12 8.97
CA SER A 69 -1.74 -2.53 9.76
C SER A 69 -0.87 -3.63 10.38
N TYR A 70 -0.57 -4.68 9.60
CA TYR A 70 0.00 -5.91 10.13
C TYR A 70 1.45 -5.74 10.59
N TYR A 71 2.21 -4.87 9.92
CA TYR A 71 3.60 -4.54 10.22
C TYR A 71 3.84 -3.03 10.36
N PRO A 72 4.92 -2.61 11.04
CA PRO A 72 5.30 -1.20 11.21
C PRO A 72 5.92 -0.65 9.92
N LEU A 73 5.08 -0.35 8.94
CA LEU A 73 5.47 0.27 7.66
C LEU A 73 5.08 1.75 7.65
N ALA A 74 5.75 2.58 6.85
CA ALA A 74 5.25 3.91 6.48
C ALA A 74 4.03 3.80 5.54
N VAL A 75 3.24 4.87 5.38
CA VAL A 75 2.05 4.86 4.51
C VAL A 75 2.45 4.52 3.07
N ARG A 76 3.48 5.20 2.55
CA ARG A 76 4.21 4.81 1.35
C ARG A 76 5.52 4.20 1.80
N HIS A 77 5.67 2.89 1.60
CA HIS A 77 6.82 2.15 2.14
C HIS A 77 8.01 2.07 1.17
N GLY A 78 7.82 2.44 -0.11
CA GLY A 78 8.90 2.52 -1.10
C GLY A 78 9.59 1.18 -1.39
N MET A 79 8.94 0.04 -1.17
CA MET A 79 9.53 -1.29 -1.39
C MET A 79 8.73 -2.10 -2.40
N THR A 80 9.40 -2.99 -3.13
CA THR A 80 8.71 -4.02 -3.92
C THR A 80 8.15 -5.12 -3.02
N ILE A 81 7.27 -5.97 -3.58
CA ILE A 81 6.72 -7.10 -2.82
C ILE A 81 7.80 -8.12 -2.42
N GLY A 82 8.82 -8.30 -3.26
CA GLY A 82 9.98 -9.14 -2.98
C GLY A 82 10.87 -8.55 -1.88
N GLU A 83 11.09 -7.23 -1.87
CA GLU A 83 11.81 -6.54 -0.80
C GLU A 83 11.06 -6.64 0.55
N LEU A 84 9.74 -6.45 0.52
CA LEU A 84 8.88 -6.66 1.69
C LEU A 84 8.95 -8.11 2.20
N ALA A 85 8.91 -9.11 1.31
CA ALA A 85 9.05 -10.51 1.70
C ALA A 85 10.37 -10.77 2.42
N LEU A 86 11.48 -10.23 1.92
CA LEU A 86 12.79 -10.35 2.57
C LEU A 86 12.80 -9.66 3.94
N MET A 87 12.23 -8.46 4.03
CA MET A 87 12.13 -7.70 5.28
C MET A 87 11.29 -8.45 6.32
N PHE A 88 10.09 -8.92 5.95
CA PHE A 88 9.22 -9.68 6.86
C PHE A 88 9.89 -10.99 7.31
N ASN A 89 10.59 -11.68 6.41
CA ASN A 89 11.23 -12.93 6.76
C ASN A 89 12.29 -12.77 7.84
N LYS A 90 13.04 -11.65 7.79
CA LYS A 90 14.13 -11.32 8.70
C LYS A 90 13.65 -10.60 9.95
N GLU A 91 13.04 -9.42 9.79
CA GLU A 91 12.71 -8.51 10.89
C GLU A 91 11.53 -9.01 11.73
N SER A 92 10.56 -9.67 11.08
CA SER A 92 9.41 -10.29 11.78
C SER A 92 9.67 -11.73 12.17
N LYS A 93 10.90 -12.23 11.98
CA LYS A 93 11.36 -13.57 12.38
C LYS A 93 10.49 -14.72 11.87
N ILE A 94 9.86 -14.56 10.70
CA ILE A 94 9.07 -15.65 10.09
C ILE A 94 9.99 -16.85 9.75
N ASN A 95 11.21 -16.57 9.25
CA ASN A 95 12.23 -17.59 8.96
C ASN A 95 11.71 -18.76 8.08
N CYS A 96 10.87 -18.46 7.09
CA CYS A 96 10.41 -19.42 6.08
C CYS A 96 11.49 -19.65 5.00
N LYS A 97 11.36 -20.77 4.27
CA LYS A 97 12.21 -21.06 3.11
C LYS A 97 11.74 -20.21 1.91
N LEU A 98 12.19 -18.97 1.90
CA LEU A 98 11.85 -17.94 0.91
C LEU A 98 12.83 -17.93 -0.27
N LYS A 99 12.30 -17.85 -1.49
CA LYS A 99 13.02 -17.48 -2.71
C LYS A 99 12.33 -16.29 -3.34
N VAL A 100 13.05 -15.19 -3.57
CA VAL A 100 12.55 -14.05 -4.36
C VAL A 100 13.14 -14.12 -5.76
N ILE A 101 12.27 -14.09 -6.77
CA ILE A 101 12.67 -13.92 -8.17
C ILE A 101 12.65 -12.43 -8.47
N LYS A 102 13.84 -11.82 -8.45
CA LYS A 102 14.00 -10.37 -8.69
C LYS A 102 13.67 -10.02 -10.14
N MET A 103 13.06 -8.86 -10.32
CA MET A 103 12.88 -8.27 -11.65
C MET A 103 14.24 -7.94 -12.29
N LYS A 104 14.25 -7.93 -13.62
CA LYS A 104 15.37 -7.39 -14.41
C LYS A 104 14.98 -6.01 -14.93
N GLY A 105 15.92 -5.07 -14.93
CA GLY A 105 15.72 -3.74 -15.54
C GLY A 105 14.89 -2.73 -14.73
N TRP A 106 14.13 -3.17 -13.72
CA TRP A 106 13.44 -2.24 -12.82
C TRP A 106 14.44 -1.43 -12.00
N LYS A 107 14.25 -0.11 -11.95
CA LYS A 107 15.01 0.83 -11.12
C LYS A 107 14.07 1.51 -10.15
N ARG A 108 14.54 1.86 -8.96
CA ARG A 108 13.69 2.40 -7.89
C ARG A 108 13.03 3.74 -8.26
N ASN A 109 13.58 4.50 -9.20
CA ASN A 109 13.05 5.79 -9.61
C ASN A 109 11.94 5.71 -10.67
N ILE A 110 11.67 4.54 -11.25
CA ILE A 110 10.69 4.45 -12.34
C ILE A 110 9.28 4.34 -11.79
N TRP A 111 8.38 5.10 -12.40
CA TRP A 111 6.94 4.98 -12.22
C TRP A 111 6.39 3.78 -12.99
N PHE A 112 5.19 3.32 -12.65
CA PHE A 112 4.60 2.14 -13.30
C PHE A 112 4.41 2.32 -14.82
N ASP A 113 4.01 3.51 -15.26
CA ASP A 113 3.83 3.84 -16.69
C ASP A 113 5.14 3.73 -17.48
N GLU A 114 6.28 3.97 -16.85
CA GLU A 114 7.61 3.81 -17.47
C GLU A 114 8.04 2.34 -17.63
N THR A 115 7.32 1.38 -17.02
CA THR A 115 7.66 -0.05 -17.14
C THR A 115 7.21 -0.68 -18.46
N GLY A 116 6.28 -0.05 -19.17
CA GLY A 116 5.63 -0.61 -20.36
C GLY A 116 4.67 -1.78 -20.09
N ILE A 117 4.42 -2.12 -18.81
CA ILE A 117 3.50 -3.19 -18.42
C ILE A 117 2.07 -2.62 -18.35
N PRO A 118 1.05 -3.30 -18.90
CA PRO A 118 -0.32 -2.84 -18.78
C PRO A 118 -0.79 -2.90 -17.31
N TRP A 119 -1.48 -1.85 -16.88
CA TRP A 119 -2.15 -1.83 -15.58
C TRP A 119 -3.43 -2.66 -15.64
N VAL A 120 -3.48 -3.76 -14.89
CA VAL A 120 -4.69 -4.56 -14.71
C VAL A 120 -5.42 -4.06 -13.48
N ILE A 121 -6.72 -3.78 -13.61
CA ILE A 121 -7.53 -3.28 -12.50
C ILE A 121 -7.74 -4.42 -11.49
N HIS A 122 -7.19 -4.27 -10.30
CA HIS A 122 -7.36 -5.23 -9.20
C HIS A 122 -8.47 -4.86 -8.21
N HIS A 123 -9.01 -3.64 -8.31
CA HIS A 123 -10.10 -3.15 -7.46
C HIS A 123 -10.87 -2.00 -8.16
N GLN A 124 -12.19 -1.94 -7.98
CA GLN A 124 -13.06 -0.97 -8.67
C GLN A 124 -12.69 0.50 -8.41
N ILE A 125 -12.12 0.79 -7.24
CA ILE A 125 -11.68 2.15 -6.86
C ILE A 125 -10.29 2.49 -7.45
N TYR A 126 -9.45 1.48 -7.69
CA TYR A 126 -8.06 1.67 -8.17
C TYR A 126 -7.98 1.41 -9.68
N VAL A 127 -8.65 2.27 -10.45
CA VAL A 127 -8.72 2.17 -11.92
C VAL A 127 -7.38 2.54 -12.55
N HIS A 128 -6.60 3.41 -11.89
CA HIS A 128 -5.24 3.76 -12.30
C HIS A 128 -4.33 3.92 -11.08
N TYR A 129 -3.09 3.44 -11.15
CA TYR A 129 -2.16 3.49 -10.02
C TYR A 129 -1.86 4.91 -9.49
N LYS A 130 -2.03 5.98 -10.29
CA LYS A 130 -1.82 7.37 -9.84
C LYS A 130 -2.93 7.83 -8.88
N GLN A 131 -4.13 7.24 -8.96
CA GLN A 131 -5.20 7.47 -7.99
C GLN A 131 -4.77 7.04 -6.57
N GLN A 132 -3.73 6.21 -6.46
CA GLN A 132 -3.20 5.77 -5.18
C GLN A 132 -2.70 6.90 -4.30
N LEU A 133 -2.00 7.88 -4.88
CA LEU A 133 -1.50 9.04 -4.12
C LEU A 133 -2.68 9.86 -3.57
N CYS A 134 -3.73 10.04 -4.38
CA CYS A 134 -4.95 10.72 -3.95
C CYS A 134 -5.68 9.94 -2.85
N ILE A 135 -5.80 8.62 -2.97
CA ILE A 135 -6.50 7.78 -1.98
C ILE A 135 -5.69 7.63 -0.69
N GLN A 136 -4.35 7.65 -0.75
CA GLN A 136 -3.49 7.77 0.43
C GLN A 136 -3.77 9.08 1.18
N ALA A 137 -3.79 10.21 0.46
CA ALA A 137 -4.12 11.50 1.05
C ALA A 137 -5.56 11.51 1.61
N LEU A 138 -6.53 10.96 0.89
CA LEU A 138 -7.93 10.92 1.31
C LEU A 138 -8.15 10.05 2.55
N HIS A 139 -7.47 8.90 2.66
CA HIS A 139 -7.55 8.06 3.87
C HIS A 139 -6.96 8.78 5.08
N ILE A 140 -5.84 9.49 4.92
CA ILE A 140 -5.25 10.30 5.99
C ILE A 140 -6.23 11.41 6.40
N LEU A 141 -6.76 12.17 5.44
CA LEU A 141 -7.71 13.26 5.71
C LEU A 141 -9.02 12.77 6.34
N LYS A 142 -9.55 11.62 5.89
CA LYS A 142 -10.76 11.04 6.48
C LYS A 142 -10.50 10.57 7.91
N LEU A 143 -9.31 10.05 8.20
CA LEU A 143 -8.91 9.68 9.56
C LEU A 143 -8.69 10.92 10.44
N GLU A 144 -8.06 11.98 9.92
CA GLU A 144 -7.93 13.25 10.64
C GLU A 144 -9.29 13.84 10.96
N GLN A 145 -10.20 13.89 9.98
CA GLN A 145 -11.58 14.32 10.22
C GLN A 145 -12.24 13.46 11.30
N MET A 146 -12.14 12.14 11.25
CA MET A 146 -12.72 11.24 12.28
C MET A 146 -12.06 11.38 13.68
N LEU A 147 -10.83 11.86 13.77
CA LEU A 147 -10.09 12.05 15.02
C LEU A 147 -10.29 13.44 15.64
N LEU A 148 -10.73 14.41 14.84
CA LEU A 148 -11.13 15.72 15.34
C LEU A 148 -12.40 15.62 16.17
N LYS A 149 -12.48 16.44 17.22
CA LYS A 149 -13.73 16.56 17.99
C LYS A 149 -14.84 17.04 17.05
N GLU A 150 -16.07 16.65 17.34
CA GLU A 150 -17.25 16.96 16.50
C GLU A 150 -17.38 18.48 16.21
N GLU A 151 -16.91 19.31 17.14
CA GLU A 151 -16.87 20.77 17.03
C GLU A 151 -15.78 21.29 16.07
N GLU A 152 -14.62 20.63 16.04
CA GLU A 152 -13.54 20.92 15.07
C GLU A 152 -13.91 20.45 13.66
N GLN A 153 -14.59 19.30 13.55
CA GLN A 153 -15.14 18.83 12.27
C GLN A 153 -16.15 19.82 11.70
N LYS A 154 -17.07 20.35 12.54
CA LYS A 154 -18.04 21.39 12.15
C LYS A 154 -17.35 22.68 11.73
N ASN A 155 -16.32 23.13 12.44
CA ASN A 155 -15.56 24.32 12.07
C ASN A 155 -14.84 24.16 10.72
N LEU A 156 -14.23 23.00 10.47
CA LEU A 156 -13.61 22.71 9.17
C LEU A 156 -14.64 22.70 8.02
N LEU A 157 -15.78 22.04 8.22
CA LEU A 157 -16.89 22.04 7.25
C LEU A 157 -17.37 23.47 6.97
N ASN A 158 -17.51 24.30 8.00
CA ASN A 158 -17.92 25.69 7.84
C ASN A 158 -16.86 26.51 7.07
N THR A 159 -15.57 26.36 7.39
CA THR A 159 -14.49 27.02 6.62
C THR A 159 -14.44 26.58 5.16
N TRP A 160 -14.72 25.31 4.86
CA TRP A 160 -14.77 24.79 3.49
C TRP A 160 -15.99 25.29 2.71
N VAL A 161 -17.16 25.39 3.35
CA VAL A 161 -18.36 25.98 2.75
C VAL A 161 -18.13 27.47 2.44
N HIS A 162 -17.44 28.20 3.32
CA HIS A 162 -17.10 29.61 3.10
C HIS A 162 -15.99 29.82 2.05
N HIS A 163 -14.99 28.96 1.95
CA HIS A 163 -13.95 29.08 0.90
C HIS A 163 -14.43 28.56 -0.47
N GLY A 164 -15.24 27.50 -0.51
CA GLY A 164 -15.83 26.97 -1.75
C GLY A 164 -16.89 27.89 -2.36
N SER A 165 -17.52 28.73 -1.56
CA SER A 165 -18.42 29.81 -2.04
C SER A 165 -17.66 31.03 -2.56
N MET A 166 -16.44 31.30 -2.07
CA MET A 166 -15.59 32.35 -2.64
C MET A 166 -15.01 31.99 -4.01
N GLN A 167 -14.69 30.73 -4.30
CA GLN A 167 -14.23 30.33 -5.64
C GLN A 167 -15.35 30.27 -6.69
N LYS A 168 -16.61 30.05 -6.30
CA LYS A 168 -17.75 30.09 -7.25
C LYS A 168 -18.09 31.48 -7.78
N ASN A 169 -17.68 32.55 -7.06
CA ASN A 169 -17.91 33.93 -7.51
C ASN A 169 -16.76 34.49 -8.38
N GLY A 170 -15.59 33.84 -8.40
CA GLY A 170 -14.43 34.27 -9.21
C GLY A 170 -14.44 33.81 -10.67
N LEU A 171 -15.36 32.91 -11.06
CA LEU A 171 -15.44 32.35 -12.42
C LEU A 171 -16.55 32.96 -13.29
N LYS A 172 -17.27 33.99 -12.80
CA LYS A 172 -18.31 34.68 -13.58
C LYS A 172 -17.80 35.86 -14.43
N ASN A 173 -16.51 36.20 -14.36
CA ASN A 173 -15.91 37.31 -15.13
C ASN A 173 -14.86 36.85 -16.15
N LEU A 174 -14.93 35.61 -16.64
CA LEU A 174 -13.97 35.07 -17.63
C LEU A 174 -14.61 34.17 -18.70
N ILE A 175 -15.87 34.44 -19.04
CA ILE A 175 -16.52 34.01 -20.30
C ILE A 175 -17.27 35.22 -20.86
#